data_AF-A0A955SWB3-F1
#
_entry.id   AF-A0A955SWB3-F1
#
_cell.length_a   1.000
_cell.length_b   1.000
_cell.length_c   1.000
_cell.angle_alpha   90.00
_cell.angle_beta   90.00
_cell.angle_gamma   90.00
#
_symmetry.space_group_name_H-M   'P 1'
#
loop_
_entity.id
_entity.type
_entity.pdbx_description
1 polymer ?
#
loop_
_entity_poly.entity_id
_entity_poly.type
_entity_poly.pdbx_seq_one_letter_code
_entity_poly.pdbx_strand_id
1 'polypeptide(L)'
;ITTPESLSLLLSYPETEKKFAHLEAIVVDEWHELLSTKRGTQTELALAKLRVWKPDLQVWGLSATLGNLKQAGQALQGPADDRPFAFIQGEIPKRTEVVTLIPEKIDRLPYAGHLGLKMLPEVIETIESAGTTLLFTNTRSQSELWYQGLLEQKPEWAGEVALHHGSIDRESRKWVETELARGSLRCVVCTSSLDLGIDFSPVEQVIQVGSPKGVA
;
A
#
# COMPACT_ATOMS: atom_id res chain seq x y z
N ILE A 1 -1.46 -14.12 -11.87
CA ILE A 1 -0.99 -12.93 -11.11
C ILE A 1 0.33 -12.49 -11.73
N THR A 2 0.45 -11.21 -12.09
CA THR A 2 1.63 -10.64 -12.77
C THR A 2 1.70 -9.14 -12.45
N THR A 3 2.79 -8.47 -12.81
CA THR A 3 2.90 -7.00 -12.77
C THR A 3 2.75 -6.41 -14.18
N PRO A 4 2.49 -5.10 -14.33
CA PRO A 4 2.46 -4.43 -15.64
C PRO A 4 3.73 -4.66 -16.47
N GLU A 5 4.89 -4.65 -15.82
CA GLU A 5 6.20 -4.85 -16.43
C GLU A 5 6.35 -6.29 -16.93
N SER A 6 6.04 -7.28 -16.08
CA SER A 6 6.08 -8.70 -16.46
C SER A 6 5.06 -9.04 -17.54
N LEU A 7 3.86 -8.44 -17.49
CA LEU A 7 2.85 -8.60 -18.55
C LEU A 7 3.37 -8.06 -19.88
N SER A 8 3.99 -6.88 -19.88
CA SER A 8 4.55 -6.30 -21.10
C SER A 8 5.65 -7.18 -21.71
N LEU A 9 6.51 -7.77 -20.88
CA LEU A 9 7.50 -8.75 -21.33
C LEU A 9 6.82 -10.00 -21.91
N LEU A 10 5.83 -10.56 -21.21
CA LEU A 10 5.07 -11.71 -21.71
C LEU A 10 4.47 -11.41 -23.09
N LEU A 11 3.81 -10.25 -23.25
CA LEU A 11 3.19 -9.83 -24.51
C LEU A 11 4.19 -9.60 -25.65
N SER A 12 5.49 -9.51 -25.38
CA SER A 12 6.51 -9.39 -26.43
C SER A 12 6.88 -10.72 -27.08
N TYR A 13 6.59 -11.85 -26.43
CA TYR A 13 6.89 -13.18 -26.97
C TYR A 13 5.85 -13.63 -28.01
N PRO A 14 6.28 -14.30 -29.10
CA PRO A 14 5.40 -14.66 -30.21
C PRO A 14 4.37 -15.73 -29.85
N GLU A 15 4.64 -16.61 -28.89
CA GLU A 15 3.72 -17.66 -28.47
C GLU A 15 2.62 -17.19 -27.51
N THR A 16 2.71 -15.94 -27.04
CA THR A 16 1.85 -15.41 -25.99
C THR A 16 0.39 -15.29 -26.42
N GLU A 17 0.13 -14.97 -27.69
CA GLU A 17 -1.23 -14.95 -28.23
C GLU A 17 -1.95 -16.30 -28.05
N LYS A 18 -1.25 -17.41 -28.31
CA LYS A 18 -1.77 -18.77 -28.08
C LYS A 18 -2.00 -19.06 -26.60
N LYS A 19 -1.11 -18.59 -25.72
CA LYS A 19 -1.24 -18.76 -24.27
C LYS A 19 -2.47 -18.03 -23.71
N PHE A 20 -2.81 -16.87 -24.28
CA PHE A 20 -4.00 -16.10 -23.90
C PHE A 20 -5.25 -16.42 -24.75
N ALA A 21 -5.24 -17.51 -25.52
CA ALA A 21 -6.36 -17.90 -26.38
C ALA A 21 -7.66 -18.19 -25.60
N HIS A 22 -7.60 -18.44 -24.30
CA HIS A 22 -8.75 -18.65 -23.42
C HIS A 22 -8.88 -17.57 -22.34
N LEU A 23 -8.25 -16.41 -22.53
CA LEU A 23 -8.39 -15.30 -21.60
C LEU A 23 -9.79 -14.68 -21.72
N GLU A 24 -10.50 -14.64 -20.60
CA GLU A 24 -11.87 -14.09 -20.52
C GLU A 24 -11.92 -12.78 -19.72
N ALA A 25 -11.07 -12.64 -18.71
CA ALA A 25 -11.05 -11.48 -17.84
C ALA A 25 -9.65 -11.08 -17.39
N ILE A 26 -9.46 -9.78 -17.15
CA ILE A 26 -8.30 -9.22 -16.43
C ILE A 26 -8.81 -8.41 -15.24
N VAL A 27 -8.15 -8.60 -14.11
CA VAL A 27 -8.33 -7.77 -12.92
C VAL A 27 -7.11 -6.89 -12.77
N VAL A 28 -7.31 -5.57 -12.78
CA VAL A 28 -6.31 -4.56 -12.46
C VAL A 28 -6.56 -4.12 -11.03
N ASP A 29 -5.72 -4.64 -10.15
CA ASP A 29 -5.76 -4.29 -8.73
C ASP A 29 -5.07 -2.94 -8.48
N GLU A 30 -5.50 -2.25 -7.42
CA GLU A 30 -4.99 -0.94 -7.01
C GLU A 30 -4.90 0.10 -8.15
N TRP A 31 -5.99 0.23 -8.91
CA TRP A 31 -5.99 1.06 -10.11
C TRP A 31 -5.62 2.54 -9.84
N HIS A 32 -5.97 3.08 -8.68
CA HIS A 32 -5.61 4.44 -8.27
C HIS A 32 -4.10 4.68 -8.21
N GLU A 33 -3.29 3.69 -7.85
CA GLU A 33 -1.83 3.83 -7.84
C GLU A 33 -1.22 3.87 -9.24
N LEU A 34 -1.88 3.22 -10.21
CA LEU A 34 -1.41 3.16 -11.57
C LEU A 34 -1.78 4.41 -12.37
N LEU A 35 -2.92 5.04 -12.06
CA LEU A 35 -3.40 6.23 -12.75
C LEU A 35 -2.35 7.35 -12.77
N SER A 36 -2.19 7.97 -13.94
CA SER A 36 -1.23 9.06 -14.17
C SER A 36 0.24 8.70 -13.93
N THR A 37 0.58 7.40 -13.87
CA THR A 37 1.97 6.93 -13.79
C THR A 37 2.41 6.26 -15.09
N LYS A 38 3.73 6.14 -15.29
CA LYS A 38 4.30 5.36 -16.41
C LYS A 38 3.86 3.89 -16.37
N ARG A 39 3.66 3.33 -15.16
CA ARG A 39 3.18 1.96 -14.96
C ARG A 39 1.71 1.83 -15.40
N GLY A 40 0.89 2.85 -15.15
CA GLY A 40 -0.47 2.93 -15.67
C GLY A 40 -0.51 2.96 -17.19
N THR A 41 0.27 3.84 -17.81
CA THR A 41 0.38 3.89 -19.28
C THR A 41 0.79 2.53 -19.87
N GLN A 42 1.75 1.84 -19.24
CA GLN A 42 2.15 0.50 -19.66
C GLN A 42 1.00 -0.52 -19.53
N THR A 43 0.22 -0.44 -18.45
CA THR A 43 -0.96 -1.28 -18.23
C THR A 43 -2.02 -1.05 -19.30
N GLU A 44 -2.34 0.22 -19.59
CA GLU A 44 -3.30 0.61 -20.63
C GLU A 44 -2.89 0.07 -22.01
N LEU A 45 -1.61 0.18 -22.37
CA LEU A 45 -1.08 -0.35 -23.63
C LEU A 45 -1.14 -1.89 -23.68
N ALA A 46 -0.84 -2.57 -22.58
CA ALA A 46 -0.96 -4.02 -22.48
C ALA A 46 -2.42 -4.48 -22.66
N LEU A 47 -3.37 -3.78 -22.01
CA LEU A 47 -4.80 -4.03 -22.16
C LEU A 47 -5.28 -3.77 -23.60
N ALA A 48 -4.84 -2.68 -24.22
CA ALA A 48 -5.16 -2.37 -25.62
C ALA A 48 -4.70 -3.48 -26.56
N LYS A 49 -3.48 -4.01 -26.37
CA LYS A 49 -2.97 -5.14 -27.16
C LYS A 49 -3.79 -6.41 -26.94
N LEU A 50 -4.14 -6.72 -25.68
CA LEU A 50 -4.94 -7.90 -25.36
C LEU A 50 -6.35 -7.82 -25.96
N ARG A 51 -6.95 -6.63 -26.01
CA ARG A 51 -8.24 -6.40 -26.66
C ARG A 51 -8.22 -6.63 -28.18
N VAL A 52 -7.07 -6.45 -28.85
CA VAL A 52 -6.92 -6.81 -30.26
C VAL A 52 -7.07 -8.31 -30.47
N TRP A 53 -6.52 -9.12 -29.56
CA TRP A 53 -6.66 -10.59 -29.60
C TRP A 53 -8.00 -11.07 -29.07
N LYS A 54 -8.56 -10.35 -28.09
CA LYS A 54 -9.81 -10.68 -27.38
C LYS A 54 -10.72 -9.45 -27.26
N PRO A 55 -11.53 -9.16 -28.29
CA PRO A 55 -12.45 -8.00 -28.25
C PRO A 55 -13.46 -8.05 -27.09
N ASP A 56 -13.89 -9.25 -26.72
CA ASP A 56 -14.85 -9.48 -25.63
C ASP A 56 -14.22 -9.56 -24.24
N LEU A 57 -12.93 -9.23 -24.11
CA LEU A 57 -12.20 -9.27 -22.84
C LEU A 57 -12.85 -8.37 -21.79
N GLN A 58 -13.23 -8.95 -20.67
CA GLN A 58 -13.73 -8.21 -19.51
C GLN A 58 -12.56 -7.65 -18.71
N VAL A 59 -12.66 -6.38 -18.30
CA VAL A 59 -11.64 -5.74 -17.47
C VAL A 59 -12.29 -5.21 -16.21
N TRP A 60 -11.78 -5.66 -15.08
CA TRP A 60 -12.19 -5.26 -13.74
C TRP A 60 -11.11 -4.38 -13.14
N GLY A 61 -11.47 -3.22 -12.63
CA GLY A 61 -10.58 -2.35 -11.87
C GLY A 61 -10.98 -2.36 -10.40
N LEU A 62 -10.04 -2.67 -9.51
CA LEU A 62 -10.23 -2.57 -8.06
C LEU A 62 -9.49 -1.32 -7.57
N SER A 63 -10.11 -0.57 -6.65
CA SER A 63 -9.51 0.65 -6.12
C SER A 63 -10.14 1.07 -4.79
N ALA A 64 -9.33 1.59 -3.87
CA ALA A 64 -9.79 2.07 -2.57
C ALA A 64 -10.37 3.50 -2.64
N THR A 65 -9.60 4.46 -3.16
CA THR A 65 -9.94 5.89 -3.15
C THR A 65 -9.75 6.52 -4.53
N LEU A 66 -10.82 7.05 -5.12
CA LEU A 66 -10.78 7.73 -6.41
C LEU A 66 -11.80 8.88 -6.44
N GLY A 67 -11.30 10.12 -6.56
CA GLY A 67 -12.18 11.28 -6.75
C GLY A 67 -12.87 11.32 -8.11
N ASN A 68 -12.18 10.89 -9.18
CA ASN A 68 -12.65 10.97 -10.56
C ASN A 68 -12.99 9.58 -11.14
N LEU A 69 -13.97 8.89 -10.55
CA LEU A 69 -14.36 7.52 -10.93
C LEU A 69 -14.61 7.35 -12.43
N LYS A 70 -15.33 8.29 -13.06
CA LYS A 70 -15.62 8.24 -14.50
C LYS A 70 -14.36 8.23 -15.35
N GLN A 71 -13.41 9.13 -15.05
CA GLN A 71 -12.16 9.22 -15.80
C GLN A 71 -11.29 7.98 -15.57
N ALA A 72 -11.25 7.47 -14.34
CA ALA A 72 -10.55 6.24 -14.02
C ALA A 72 -11.12 5.03 -14.78
N GLY A 73 -12.45 4.89 -14.83
CA GLY A 73 -13.13 3.85 -15.61
C GLY A 73 -12.86 3.96 -17.12
N GLN A 74 -12.92 5.18 -17.66
CA GLN A 74 -12.62 5.45 -19.07
C GLN A 74 -11.17 5.12 -19.43
N ALA A 75 -10.21 5.46 -18.58
CA ALA A 75 -8.81 5.13 -18.80
C ALA A 75 -8.59 3.61 -18.82
N LEU A 76 -9.24 2.87 -17.92
CA LEU A 76 -9.16 1.42 -17.88
C LEU A 76 -9.85 0.76 -19.08
N GLN A 77 -11.01 1.28 -19.50
CA GLN A 77 -11.76 0.84 -20.68
C GLN A 77 -10.98 1.09 -21.98
N GLY A 78 -10.29 2.22 -22.06
CA GLY A 78 -9.61 2.68 -23.27
C GLY A 78 -10.58 3.33 -24.27
N PRO A 79 -10.06 4.17 -25.18
CA PRO A 79 -10.89 5.06 -26.01
C PRO A 79 -11.63 4.34 -27.16
N ALA A 80 -11.23 3.11 -27.51
CA ALA A 80 -11.79 2.36 -28.63
C ALA A 80 -12.99 1.48 -28.24
N ASP A 81 -13.29 1.39 -26.94
CA ASP A 81 -14.35 0.55 -26.39
C ASP A 81 -15.49 1.44 -25.89
N ASP A 82 -16.64 1.35 -26.54
CA ASP A 82 -17.84 2.15 -26.29
C ASP A 82 -18.89 1.43 -25.42
N ARG A 83 -18.58 0.21 -24.95
CA ARG A 83 -19.48 -0.57 -24.11
C ARG A 83 -19.78 0.16 -22.79
N PRO A 84 -20.96 -0.03 -22.19
CA PRO A 84 -21.21 0.51 -20.86
C PRO A 84 -20.33 -0.18 -19.82
N PHE A 85 -19.74 0.58 -18.89
CA PHE A 85 -19.11 0.05 -17.68
C PHE A 85 -19.94 0.42 -16.45
N ALA A 86 -19.86 -0.42 -15.42
CA ALA A 86 -20.56 -0.25 -14.16
C ALA A 86 -19.58 0.05 -13.03
N PHE A 87 -20.02 0.85 -12.06
CA PHE A 87 -19.32 1.02 -10.79
C PHE A 87 -19.99 0.17 -9.72
N ILE A 88 -19.19 -0.59 -8.99
CA ILE A 88 -19.63 -1.34 -7.82
C ILE A 88 -18.95 -0.71 -6.63
N GLN A 89 -19.72 -0.06 -5.76
CA GLN A 89 -19.22 0.62 -4.57
C GLN A 89 -19.84 -0.02 -3.33
N GLY A 90 -18.98 -0.49 -2.42
CA GLY A 90 -19.41 -0.89 -1.09
C GLY A 90 -19.51 0.34 -0.20
N GLU A 91 -20.73 0.78 0.13
CA GLU A 91 -20.93 1.78 1.18
C GLU A 91 -20.84 1.08 2.54
N ILE A 92 -19.62 0.96 3.07
CA ILE A 92 -19.42 0.57 4.47
C ILE A 92 -18.91 1.82 5.20
N PRO A 93 -19.76 2.55 5.94
CA PRO A 93 -19.29 3.65 6.76
C PRO A 93 -18.38 3.10 7.86
N LYS A 94 -17.07 3.18 7.64
CA LYS A 94 -16.07 2.94 8.70
C LYS A 94 -15.92 4.23 9.49
N ARG A 95 -16.08 4.15 10.81
CA ARG A 95 -15.79 5.27 11.72
C ARG A 95 -14.29 5.37 11.89
N THR A 96 -13.64 6.23 11.10
CA THR A 96 -12.21 6.54 11.27
C THR A 96 -12.08 7.76 12.17
N GLU A 97 -11.28 7.63 13.23
CA GLU A 97 -10.88 8.76 14.07
C GLU A 97 -9.44 9.14 13.74
N VAL A 98 -9.22 10.40 13.37
CA VAL A 98 -7.89 10.93 13.07
C VAL A 98 -7.48 11.83 14.23
N VAL A 99 -6.52 11.39 15.02
CA VAL A 99 -5.97 12.14 16.15
C VAL A 99 -4.57 12.61 15.79
N THR A 100 -4.29 13.89 16.07
CA THR A 100 -2.93 14.44 15.91
C THR A 100 -2.23 14.40 17.27
N LEU A 101 -1.11 13.68 17.35
CA LEU A 101 -0.23 13.74 18.50
C LEU A 101 0.59 15.03 18.44
N ILE A 102 0.36 15.92 19.40
CA ILE A 102 1.04 17.22 19.50
C ILE A 102 1.85 17.22 20.81
N PRO A 103 3.14 17.60 20.79
CA PRO A 103 3.91 17.70 22.02
C PRO A 103 3.31 18.74 22.96
N GLU A 104 3.30 18.46 24.27
CA GLU A 104 2.81 19.41 25.29
C GLU A 104 3.54 20.76 25.25
N LYS A 105 4.81 20.74 24.82
CA LYS A 105 5.64 21.94 24.65
C LYS A 105 6.17 22.05 23.23
N ILE A 106 5.76 23.11 22.55
CA ILE A 106 6.34 23.53 21.28
C ILE A 106 7.66 24.26 21.59
N ASP A 107 8.74 23.51 21.84
CA ASP A 107 10.08 24.10 21.84
C ASP A 107 10.48 24.55 20.44
N ARG A 108 11.51 25.40 20.34
CA ARG A 108 12.12 25.76 19.05
C ARG A 108 12.44 24.49 18.25
N LEU A 109 11.92 24.44 17.02
CA LEU A 109 12.24 23.38 16.06
C LEU A 109 13.76 23.23 15.98
N PRO A 110 14.33 22.06 16.30
CA PRO A 110 15.77 21.90 16.24
C PRO A 110 16.24 22.10 14.80
N TYR A 111 17.29 22.91 14.62
CA TYR A 111 17.85 23.24 13.30
C TYR A 111 18.35 22.01 12.51
N ALA A 112 18.54 20.87 13.19
CA ALA A 112 18.79 19.56 12.59
C ALA A 112 18.43 18.42 13.55
N GLY A 113 18.22 17.22 13.00
CA GLY A 113 18.62 15.99 13.69
C GLY A 113 17.59 15.21 14.51
N HIS A 114 16.32 15.62 14.60
CA HIS A 114 15.31 14.80 15.29
C HIS A 114 14.27 14.31 14.29
N LEU A 115 14.55 13.16 13.66
CA LEU A 115 13.72 12.45 12.67
C LEU A 115 12.42 11.87 13.28
N GLY A 116 11.71 12.67 14.08
CA GLY A 116 10.44 12.34 14.73
C GLY A 116 10.56 11.79 16.15
N LEU A 117 11.74 11.29 16.58
CA LEU A 117 11.89 10.61 17.88
C LEU A 117 11.64 11.49 19.12
N LYS A 118 11.49 12.81 19.00
CA LYS A 118 11.06 13.65 20.13
C LYS A 118 9.70 13.19 20.68
N MET A 119 8.84 12.68 19.80
CA MET A 119 7.51 12.14 20.14
C MET A 119 7.54 10.65 20.51
N LEU A 120 8.73 10.05 20.68
CA LEU A 120 8.86 8.63 20.96
C LEU A 120 8.10 8.22 22.25
N PRO A 121 8.15 8.97 23.37
CA PRO A 121 7.38 8.63 24.56
C PRO A 121 5.87 8.58 24.31
N GLU A 122 5.31 9.60 23.64
CA GLU A 122 3.89 9.69 23.33
C GLU A 122 3.45 8.59 22.35
N VAL A 123 4.31 8.24 21.38
CA VAL A 123 4.06 7.12 20.46
C VAL A 123 4.07 5.78 21.20
N ILE A 124 4.98 5.58 22.15
CA ILE A 124 5.02 4.37 22.99
C ILE A 124 3.74 4.23 23.80
N GLU A 125 3.29 5.29 24.48
CA GLU A 125 2.02 5.29 25.22
C GLU A 125 0.83 4.96 24.32
N THR A 126 0.83 5.53 23.11
CA THR A 126 -0.21 5.27 22.10
C THR A 126 -0.23 3.79 21.69
N ILE A 127 0.95 3.19 21.42
CA ILE A 127 1.10 1.77 21.09
C ILE A 127 0.68 0.87 22.27
N GLU A 128 0.98 1.25 23.52
CA GLU A 128 0.60 0.47 24.70
C GLU A 128 -0.92 0.45 24.94
N SER A 129 -1.62 1.51 24.52
CA SER A 129 -3.06 1.66 24.68
C SER A 129 -3.90 0.94 23.63
N ALA A 130 -3.28 0.38 22.59
CA ALA A 130 -3.94 -0.26 21.46
C ALA A 130 -3.47 -1.72 21.27
N GLY A 131 -4.18 -2.48 20.45
CA GLY A 131 -3.69 -3.76 19.93
C GLY A 131 -2.57 -3.60 18.91
N THR A 132 -2.57 -4.45 17.88
CA THR A 132 -1.57 -4.41 16.82
C THR A 132 -1.57 -3.05 16.10
N THR A 133 -0.39 -2.39 16.10
CA THR A 133 -0.18 -1.06 15.54
C THR A 133 0.72 -1.09 14.31
N LEU A 134 0.36 -0.37 13.26
CA LEU A 134 1.25 -0.08 12.13
C LEU A 134 1.85 1.32 12.27
N LEU A 135 3.17 1.42 12.38
CA LEU A 135 3.88 2.71 12.45
C LEU A 135 4.54 2.99 11.10
N PHE A 136 3.90 3.84 10.30
CA PHE A 136 4.40 4.25 8.98
C PHE A 136 5.41 5.39 9.08
N THR A 137 6.46 5.27 8.27
CA THR A 137 7.53 6.26 8.11
C THR A 137 7.79 6.49 6.62
N ASN A 138 8.36 7.66 6.29
CA ASN A 138 8.51 8.07 4.89
C ASN A 138 9.73 7.49 4.18
N THR A 139 10.74 7.06 4.94
CA THR A 139 12.02 6.52 4.44
C THR A 139 12.43 5.28 5.23
N ARG A 140 13.22 4.41 4.59
CA ARG A 140 13.75 3.20 5.23
C ARG A 140 14.65 3.53 6.43
N SER A 141 15.49 4.56 6.28
CA SER A 141 16.34 5.06 7.36
C SER A 141 15.53 5.56 8.56
N GLN A 142 14.37 6.18 8.32
CA GLN A 142 13.48 6.59 9.39
C GLN A 142 12.82 5.37 10.05
N SER A 143 12.40 4.36 9.27
CA SER A 143 11.87 3.11 9.82
C SER A 143 12.88 2.42 10.76
N GLU A 144 14.13 2.29 10.32
CA GLU A 144 15.20 1.68 11.12
C GLU A 144 15.46 2.47 12.40
N LEU A 145 15.51 3.81 12.32
CA LEU A 145 15.72 4.67 13.47
C LEU A 145 14.57 4.57 14.49
N TRP A 146 13.32 4.52 14.02
CA TRP A 146 12.16 4.35 14.90
C TRP A 146 12.12 2.97 15.53
N TYR A 147 12.42 1.91 14.77
CA TYR A 147 12.54 0.57 15.29
C TYR A 147 13.60 0.46 16.41
N GLN A 148 14.77 1.06 16.19
CA GLN A 148 15.83 1.13 17.20
C GLN A 148 15.40 1.93 18.43
N GLY A 149 14.85 3.13 18.24
CA GLY A 149 14.39 3.97 19.35
C GLY A 149 13.33 3.29 20.22
N LEU A 150 12.39 2.57 19.60
CA LEU A 150 11.38 1.78 20.33
C LEU A 150 12.04 0.70 21.20
N LEU A 151 12.97 -0.08 20.65
CA LEU A 151 13.65 -1.14 21.40
C LEU A 151 14.65 -0.63 22.44
N GLU A 152 15.27 0.53 22.22
CA GLU A 152 16.14 1.17 23.22
C GLU A 152 15.33 1.63 24.44
N GLN A 153 14.14 2.18 24.22
CA GLN A 153 13.26 2.67 25.29
C GLN A 153 12.42 1.56 25.93
N LYS A 154 12.09 0.50 25.16
CA LYS A 154 11.30 -0.67 25.57
C LYS A 154 11.99 -1.98 25.15
N PRO A 155 13.09 -2.37 25.80
CA PRO A 155 13.81 -3.61 25.46
C PRO A 155 12.94 -4.88 25.58
N GLU A 156 11.93 -4.85 26.44
CA GLU A 156 10.96 -5.94 26.63
C GLU A 156 10.08 -6.21 25.40
N TRP A 157 10.00 -5.27 24.45
CA TRP A 157 9.26 -5.46 23.19
C TRP A 157 10.06 -6.21 22.13
N ALA A 158 11.27 -6.67 22.46
CA ALA A 158 12.05 -7.51 21.57
C ALA A 158 11.26 -8.79 21.21
N GLY A 159 11.00 -8.97 19.91
CA GLY A 159 10.17 -10.07 19.40
C GLY A 159 8.69 -9.73 19.25
N GLU A 160 8.20 -8.64 19.86
CA GLU A 160 6.84 -8.10 19.66
C GLU A 160 6.80 -6.95 18.64
N VAL A 161 7.95 -6.32 18.40
CA VAL A 161 8.12 -5.25 17.39
C VAL A 161 8.90 -5.77 16.20
N ALA A 162 8.46 -5.42 14.99
CA ALA A 162 9.14 -5.79 13.76
C ALA A 162 9.37 -4.59 12.82
N LEU A 163 10.31 -4.76 11.90
CA LEU A 163 10.64 -3.78 10.86
C LEU A 163 10.25 -4.32 9.48
N HIS A 164 9.60 -3.51 8.66
CA HIS A 164 9.20 -3.90 7.32
C HIS A 164 9.43 -2.81 6.26
N HIS A 165 10.40 -3.03 5.38
CA HIS A 165 10.62 -2.22 4.19
C HIS A 165 11.34 -3.00 3.07
N GLY A 166 11.38 -2.43 1.86
CA GLY A 166 11.93 -3.11 0.67
C GLY A 166 13.41 -3.55 0.74
N SER A 167 14.20 -3.05 1.70
CA SER A 167 15.57 -3.55 1.95
C SER A 167 15.63 -4.79 2.86
N ILE A 168 14.53 -5.18 3.51
CA ILE A 168 14.49 -6.40 4.34
C ILE A 168 14.36 -7.62 3.42
N ASP A 169 15.04 -8.69 3.79
CA ASP A 169 15.00 -9.94 3.05
C ASP A 169 13.57 -10.50 2.97
N ARG A 170 13.33 -11.35 1.97
CA ARG A 170 11.98 -11.84 1.67
C ARG A 170 11.44 -12.77 2.75
N GLU A 171 12.30 -13.52 3.44
CA GLU A 171 11.88 -14.47 4.47
C GLU A 171 11.40 -13.72 5.71
N SER A 172 12.17 -12.74 6.18
CA SER A 172 11.80 -11.86 7.28
C SER A 172 10.51 -11.09 6.97
N ARG A 173 10.35 -10.53 5.77
CA ARG A 173 9.10 -9.83 5.40
C ARG A 173 7.88 -10.74 5.46
N LYS A 174 7.98 -11.97 4.94
CA LYS A 174 6.90 -12.96 5.01
C LYS A 174 6.57 -13.37 6.45
N TRP A 175 7.59 -13.50 7.30
CA TRP A 175 7.40 -13.78 8.71
C TRP A 175 6.61 -12.64 9.38
N VAL A 176 7.01 -11.38 9.14
CA VAL A 176 6.28 -10.20 9.64
C VAL A 176 4.85 -10.18 9.14
N GLU A 177 4.61 -10.37 7.84
CA GLU A 177 3.25 -10.42 7.27
C GLU A 177 2.40 -11.53 7.93
N THR A 178 2.99 -12.69 8.21
CA THR A 178 2.30 -13.83 8.85
C THR A 178 1.94 -13.54 10.30
N GLU A 179 2.88 -13.02 11.09
CA GLU A 179 2.67 -12.70 12.50
C GLU A 179 1.74 -11.50 12.66
N LEU A 180 1.83 -10.52 11.76
CA LEU A 180 0.90 -9.41 11.68
C LEU A 180 -0.53 -9.91 11.42
N ALA A 181 -0.73 -10.83 10.47
CA ALA A 181 -2.04 -11.43 10.21
C ALA A 181 -2.59 -12.27 11.38
N ARG A 182 -1.71 -12.78 12.26
CA ARG A 182 -2.09 -13.50 13.49
C ARG A 182 -2.43 -12.58 14.66
N GLY A 183 -2.10 -11.28 14.56
CA GLY A 183 -2.22 -10.34 15.67
C GLY A 183 -1.24 -10.59 16.81
N SER A 184 -0.12 -11.27 16.55
CA SER A 184 0.90 -11.57 17.57
C SER A 184 1.92 -10.44 17.74
N LEU A 185 2.01 -9.51 16.78
CA LEU A 185 2.89 -8.36 16.85
C LEU A 185 2.17 -7.18 17.51
N ARG A 186 2.90 -6.50 18.40
CA ARG A 186 2.47 -5.24 19.02
C ARG A 186 2.58 -4.10 18.04
N CYS A 187 3.72 -3.97 17.37
CA CYS A 187 3.95 -2.87 16.43
C CYS A 187 4.82 -3.32 15.25
N VAL A 188 4.45 -2.90 14.04
CA VAL A 188 5.29 -3.05 12.86
C VAL A 188 5.67 -1.67 12.34
N VAL A 189 6.95 -1.35 12.43
CA VAL A 189 7.52 -0.13 11.86
C VAL A 189 7.76 -0.35 10.38
N CYS A 190 7.12 0.44 9.53
CA CYS A 190 7.12 0.18 8.10
C CYS A 190 7.19 1.43 7.22
N THR A 191 7.54 1.19 5.97
CA THR A 191 7.31 2.14 4.86
C THR A 191 6.05 1.77 4.10
N SER A 192 5.75 2.44 2.99
CA SER A 192 4.65 2.09 2.07
C SER A 192 4.71 0.67 1.47
N SER A 193 5.69 -0.15 1.87
CA SER A 193 5.77 -1.57 1.54
C SER A 193 4.66 -2.44 2.16
N LEU A 194 4.01 -1.97 3.23
CA LEU A 194 2.85 -2.64 3.84
C LEU A 194 1.52 -1.94 3.50
N ASP A 195 1.57 -0.85 2.74
CA ASP A 195 0.39 -0.08 2.31
C ASP A 195 -0.42 -0.82 1.24
N LEU A 196 0.19 -1.84 0.61
CA LEU A 196 -0.31 -2.48 -0.60
C LEU A 196 -0.93 -3.86 -0.34
N GLY A 197 -2.25 -3.95 -0.51
CA GLY A 197 -2.95 -5.18 -0.92
C GLY A 197 -2.96 -6.36 0.05
N ILE A 198 -2.68 -6.16 1.33
CA ILE A 198 -2.75 -7.23 2.33
C ILE A 198 -3.83 -6.90 3.37
N ASP A 199 -4.80 -7.80 3.53
CA ASP A 199 -5.84 -7.70 4.55
C ASP A 199 -5.25 -8.01 5.93
N PHE A 200 -4.91 -6.97 6.69
CA PHE A 200 -4.49 -7.09 8.07
C PHE A 200 -5.67 -6.86 9.02
N SER A 201 -6.58 -7.84 9.06
CA SER A 201 -7.76 -7.81 9.93
C SER A 201 -7.50 -7.54 11.44
N PRO A 202 -6.35 -7.86 12.07
CA PRO A 202 -6.13 -7.54 13.49
C PRO A 202 -5.52 -6.16 13.75
N VAL A 203 -5.24 -5.34 12.72
CA VAL A 203 -4.66 -4.00 12.93
C VAL A 203 -5.73 -3.06 13.47
N GLU A 204 -5.54 -2.62 14.72
CA GLU A 204 -6.46 -1.71 15.41
C GLU A 204 -6.07 -0.24 15.22
N GLN A 205 -4.78 0.02 14.97
CA GLN A 205 -4.23 1.37 14.97
C GLN A 205 -3.17 1.58 13.88
N VAL A 206 -3.18 2.77 13.29
CA VAL A 206 -2.15 3.25 12.37
C VAL A 206 -1.58 4.56 12.90
N ILE A 207 -0.25 4.63 13.02
CA ILE A 207 0.50 5.83 13.37
C ILE A 207 1.31 6.25 12.13
N GLN A 208 1.14 7.49 11.68
CA GLN A 208 1.90 8.05 10.58
C GLN A 208 2.92 9.06 11.13
N VAL A 209 4.20 8.78 10.97
CA VAL A 209 5.28 9.71 11.36
C VAL A 209 5.51 10.74 10.25
N GLY A 210 5.30 12.01 10.60
CA GLY A 210 5.35 13.12 9.64
C GLY A 210 4.15 13.12 8.69
N SER A 211 4.14 14.03 7.71
CA SER A 211 3.07 14.04 6.71
C SER A 211 3.18 12.83 5.76
N PRO A 212 2.07 12.15 5.41
CA PRO A 212 2.08 11.19 4.32
C PRO A 212 2.41 11.90 3.00
N LYS A 213 2.87 11.13 2.00
CA LYS A 213 3.26 11.69 0.69
C LYS A 213 2.07 12.17 -0.16
N GLY A 214 0.84 11.80 0.21
CA GLY A 214 -0.41 12.19 -0.44
C GLY A 214 -1.63 11.84 0.42
N VAL A 215 -2.81 12.33 0.01
CA VAL A 215 -4.12 12.09 0.65
C VAL A 215 -4.97 11.14 -0.22
N ALA A 216 -4.32 10.31 -1.04
CA ALA A 216 -4.95 9.60 -2.15
C ALA A 216 -6.22 8.85 -1.75
#